data_AF-A0A2Z2MLD5-F1
#
_entry.id   AF-A0A2Z2MLD5-F1
#
_cell.length_a   1.000
_cell.length_b   1.000
_cell.length_c   1.000
_cell.angle_alpha   90.00
_cell.angle_beta   90.00
_cell.angle_gamma   90.00
#
_symmetry.space_group_name_H-M   'P 1'
#
loop_
_entity.id
_entity.type
_entity.pdbx_description
1 polymer ?
#
loop_
_entity_poly.entity_id
_entity_poly.type
_entity_poly.pdbx_seq_one_letter_code
_entity_poly.pdbx_strand_id
1 'polypeptide(L)'
;MRRTPEVKEVASEGGNRLRVGGLPVMGIPFLLLTLGLLGGALAPLLQKLTGGIISWVFVYPLVLSNPMGARLEDGKLTLLYGFGLIKQSISLDSIEEISVLSRLRYATITRHFKAYAALWLVVVLLAVGYLLLDCNDPIGLYFAPLIISMYAVFFLVLTFPRRGEVLYVGALLCIAFLIVYPLVKLGPKTLVPEVVFALLIIWLVKVFQRDELILVVADGKSYLLTAKNGDEFLRLLRRAGNAQTP
;
A
#
# COMPACT_ATOMS: atom_id res chain seq x y z
N MET A 1 -50.36 -39.31 9.27
CA MET A 1 -50.35 -37.86 9.54
C MET A 1 -49.01 -37.52 10.16
N ARG A 2 -48.23 -36.51 9.77
CA ARG A 2 -48.23 -35.57 8.65
C ARG A 2 -46.74 -35.19 8.48
N ARG A 3 -46.22 -35.27 7.26
CA ARG A 3 -45.00 -34.54 6.87
C ARG A 3 -45.35 -33.05 6.88
N THR A 4 -44.43 -32.22 7.35
CA THR A 4 -43.86 -31.09 6.60
C THR A 4 -42.64 -30.54 7.36
N PRO A 5 -41.70 -29.89 6.65
CA PRO A 5 -40.27 -29.99 6.89
C PRO A 5 -39.65 -28.60 7.09
N GLU A 6 -38.32 -28.53 6.93
CA GLU A 6 -37.52 -27.32 6.68
C GLU A 6 -37.31 -26.42 7.90
N VAL A 7 -36.09 -25.97 8.19
CA VAL A 7 -35.24 -25.25 7.25
C VAL A 7 -33.82 -25.81 7.25
N LYS A 8 -33.41 -26.38 6.10
CA LYS A 8 -32.02 -26.33 5.66
C LYS A 8 -31.70 -24.85 5.53
N GLU A 9 -30.89 -24.31 6.43
CA GLU A 9 -30.30 -23.01 6.16
C GLU A 9 -29.32 -23.21 5.00
N VAL A 10 -29.77 -22.69 3.87
CA VAL A 10 -29.17 -22.77 2.56
C VAL A 10 -27.78 -22.13 2.63
N ALA A 11 -26.79 -22.92 2.25
CA ALA A 11 -25.51 -22.42 1.79
C ALA A 11 -25.74 -21.49 0.59
N SER A 12 -25.80 -20.19 0.83
CA SER A 12 -25.58 -19.12 -0.14
C SER A 12 -25.19 -17.89 0.69
N GLU A 13 -24.11 -17.15 0.49
CA GLU A 13 -23.28 -16.92 -0.68
C GLU A 13 -21.85 -16.74 -0.16
N GLY A 14 -21.07 -17.82 -0.20
CA GLY A 14 -19.64 -17.77 0.10
C GLY A 14 -18.87 -17.36 -1.15
N GLY A 15 -19.09 -16.15 -1.66
CA GLY A 15 -18.18 -15.56 -2.65
C GLY A 15 -16.76 -15.71 -2.10
N ASN A 16 -15.90 -16.45 -2.81
CA ASN A 16 -14.58 -16.83 -2.34
C ASN A 16 -13.75 -15.56 -2.08
N ARG A 17 -13.85 -15.01 -0.86
CA ARG A 17 -13.08 -13.86 -0.42
C ARG A 17 -11.65 -14.30 -0.30
N LEU A 18 -10.88 -14.03 -1.35
CA LEU A 18 -9.44 -14.14 -1.33
C LEU A 18 -8.89 -13.20 -0.26
N ARG A 19 -8.14 -13.76 0.70
CA ARG A 19 -7.34 -12.95 1.64
C ARG A 19 -6.10 -12.43 0.92
N VAL A 20 -6.31 -11.49 0.01
CA VAL A 20 -5.29 -10.85 -0.81
C VAL A 20 -5.40 -9.35 -0.62
N GLY A 21 -4.32 -8.67 -0.25
CA GLY A 21 -4.29 -7.21 -0.16
C GLY A 21 -3.76 -6.62 -1.46
N GLY A 22 -4.53 -5.75 -2.13
CA GLY A 22 -4.00 -4.95 -3.24
C GLY A 22 -3.01 -3.90 -2.73
N LEU A 23 -1.99 -3.51 -3.48
CA LEU A 23 -1.18 -2.34 -3.16
C LEU A 23 -1.56 -1.21 -4.12
N PRO A 24 -1.71 0.04 -3.65
CA PRO A 24 -2.12 1.18 -4.47
C PRO A 24 -0.98 1.66 -5.36
N VAL A 25 -0.58 0.83 -6.34
CA VAL A 25 0.54 1.09 -7.24
C VAL A 25 0.12 1.76 -8.54
N MET A 26 -1.18 1.72 -8.89
CA MET A 26 -1.76 2.39 -10.06
C MET A 26 -3.24 2.77 -9.86
N GLY A 27 -3.78 3.58 -10.78
CA GLY A 27 -5.19 3.97 -10.82
C GLY A 27 -5.59 4.99 -9.74
N ILE A 28 -6.89 5.04 -9.44
CA ILE A 28 -7.48 5.93 -8.43
C ILE A 28 -6.80 5.76 -7.04
N PRO A 29 -6.55 4.53 -6.54
CA PRO A 29 -5.86 4.35 -5.26
C PRO A 29 -4.46 4.97 -5.24
N PHE A 30 -3.71 4.85 -6.33
CA PHE A 30 -2.41 5.49 -6.45
C PHE A 30 -2.51 7.02 -6.52
N LEU A 31 -3.48 7.56 -7.24
CA LEU A 31 -3.73 9.01 -7.29
C LEU A 31 -4.09 9.55 -5.90
N LEU A 32 -4.88 8.83 -5.12
CA LEU A 32 -5.23 9.22 -3.75
C LEU A 32 -4.04 9.11 -2.79
N LEU A 33 -3.23 8.06 -2.91
CA LEU A 33 -1.97 7.95 -2.17
C LEU A 33 -1.06 9.15 -2.50
N THR A 34 -0.94 9.47 -3.79
CA THR A 34 -0.16 10.58 -4.32
C THR A 34 -0.61 11.92 -3.75
N LEU A 35 -1.91 12.21 -3.82
CA LEU A 35 -2.49 13.44 -3.28
C LEU A 35 -2.29 13.54 -1.77
N GLY A 36 -2.41 12.43 -1.04
CA GLY A 36 -2.16 12.40 0.40
C GLY A 36 -0.70 12.70 0.74
N LEU A 37 0.25 12.08 0.03
CA LEU A 37 1.68 12.25 0.26
C LEU A 37 2.20 13.63 -0.17
N LEU A 38 1.89 14.07 -1.40
CA LEU A 38 2.23 15.42 -1.87
C LEU A 38 1.56 16.49 -1.02
N GLY A 39 0.30 16.26 -0.68
CA GLY A 39 -0.48 17.09 0.21
C GLY A 39 0.16 17.24 1.58
N GLY A 40 0.56 16.14 2.22
CA GLY A 40 1.26 16.19 3.50
C GLY A 40 2.61 16.93 3.44
N ALA A 41 3.35 16.79 2.32
CA ALA A 41 4.62 17.49 2.11
C ALA A 41 4.44 18.99 1.82
N LEU A 42 3.42 19.36 1.03
CA LEU A 42 3.15 20.73 0.60
C LEU A 42 2.24 21.50 1.55
N ALA A 43 1.46 20.81 2.39
CA ALA A 43 0.52 21.45 3.29
C ALA A 43 1.18 22.45 4.23
N PRO A 44 2.33 22.18 4.87
CA PRO A 44 3.04 23.18 5.67
C PRO A 44 3.34 24.48 4.91
N LEU A 45 3.71 24.37 3.62
CA LEU A 45 3.99 25.52 2.76
C LEU A 45 2.69 26.27 2.40
N LEU A 46 1.63 25.53 2.07
CA LEU A 46 0.32 26.10 1.73
C LEU A 46 -0.37 26.75 2.93
N GLN A 47 -0.22 26.19 4.13
CA GLN A 47 -0.75 26.77 5.37
C GLN A 47 -0.08 28.11 5.68
N LYS A 48 1.24 28.22 5.49
CA LYS A 48 1.96 29.50 5.63
C LYS A 48 1.49 30.55 4.63
N LEU A 49 1.11 30.16 3.42
CA LEU A 49 0.64 31.06 2.36
C LEU A 49 -0.83 31.48 2.52
N THR A 50 -1.69 30.59 3.01
CA THR A 50 -3.15 30.81 3.04
C THR A 50 -3.69 31.11 4.45
N GLY A 51 -2.92 30.87 5.51
CA GLY A 51 -3.33 31.02 6.90
C GLY A 51 -4.38 30.01 7.38
N GLY A 52 -4.84 29.10 6.51
CA GLY A 52 -5.84 28.08 6.83
C GLY A 52 -5.23 26.74 7.23
N ILE A 53 -5.96 25.92 7.99
CA ILE A 53 -5.52 24.56 8.36
C ILE A 53 -5.83 23.57 7.22
N ILE A 54 -4.96 23.49 6.22
CA ILE A 54 -5.17 22.63 5.04
C ILE A 54 -4.63 21.20 5.22
N SER A 55 -3.69 20.96 6.15
CA SER A 55 -3.03 19.65 6.34
C SER A 55 -3.97 18.47 6.57
N TRP A 56 -5.11 18.68 7.25
CA TRP A 56 -6.08 17.60 7.52
C TRP A 56 -6.79 17.11 6.25
N VAL A 57 -6.94 17.97 5.23
CA VAL A 57 -7.60 17.60 3.97
C VAL A 57 -6.83 16.48 3.25
N PHE A 58 -5.51 16.41 3.43
CA PHE A 58 -4.67 15.42 2.77
C PHE A 58 -4.59 14.07 3.49
N VAL A 59 -5.13 13.98 4.71
CA VAL A 59 -5.28 12.70 5.42
C VAL A 59 -6.37 11.83 4.77
N TYR A 60 -7.48 12.43 4.31
CA TYR A 60 -8.58 11.72 3.67
C TYR A 60 -8.16 10.90 2.43
N PRO A 61 -7.47 11.47 1.43
CA PRO A 61 -7.02 10.69 0.27
C PRO A 61 -6.01 9.60 0.66
N LEU A 62 -5.16 9.84 1.68
CA LEU A 62 -4.26 8.80 2.20
C LEU A 62 -5.06 7.58 2.74
N VAL A 63 -6.08 7.83 3.56
CA VAL A 63 -6.94 6.77 4.11
C VAL A 63 -7.71 6.04 3.01
N LEU A 64 -8.23 6.77 2.02
CA LEU A 64 -8.99 6.18 0.90
C LEU A 64 -8.10 5.34 -0.04
N SER A 65 -6.79 5.58 -0.05
CA SER A 65 -5.84 4.76 -0.82
C SER A 65 -5.55 3.39 -0.20
N ASN A 66 -5.93 3.18 1.07
CA ASN A 66 -5.56 1.99 1.82
C ASN A 66 -6.32 0.74 1.31
N PRO A 67 -5.62 -0.36 1.03
CA PRO A 67 -6.27 -1.60 0.59
C PRO A 67 -7.04 -2.33 1.69
N MET A 68 -8.17 -2.91 1.30
CA MET A 68 -9.07 -3.67 2.17
C MET A 68 -9.14 -5.15 1.81
N GLY A 69 -8.83 -5.50 0.56
CA GLY A 69 -8.81 -6.90 0.11
C GLY A 69 -9.04 -7.03 -1.39
N ALA A 70 -9.20 -8.27 -1.85
CA ALA A 70 -9.63 -8.59 -3.20
C ALA A 70 -10.76 -9.62 -3.18
N ARG A 71 -11.62 -9.58 -4.20
CA ARG A 71 -12.68 -10.57 -4.44
C ARG A 71 -12.53 -11.15 -5.84
N LEU A 72 -12.86 -12.43 -5.98
CA LEU A 72 -12.91 -13.13 -7.25
C LEU A 72 -14.34 -13.58 -7.48
N GLU A 73 -15.07 -12.83 -8.30
CA GLU A 73 -16.49 -13.02 -8.56
C GLU A 73 -16.73 -12.74 -10.05
N ASP A 74 -17.61 -13.53 -10.69
CA ASP A 74 -18.06 -13.33 -12.08
C ASP A 74 -16.94 -13.13 -13.11
N GLY A 75 -15.88 -13.93 -13.01
CA GLY A 75 -14.75 -13.86 -13.92
C GLY A 75 -13.92 -12.58 -13.82
N LYS A 76 -14.03 -11.86 -12.69
CA LYS A 76 -13.29 -10.63 -12.42
C LYS A 76 -12.56 -10.71 -11.09
N LEU A 77 -11.33 -10.22 -11.09
CA LEU A 77 -10.57 -9.91 -9.88
C LEU A 77 -10.86 -8.46 -9.48
N THR A 78 -11.64 -8.26 -8.41
CA THR A 78 -11.99 -6.92 -7.91
C THR A 78 -11.17 -6.56 -6.68
N LEU A 79 -10.33 -5.54 -6.80
CA LEU A 79 -9.54 -4.97 -5.71
C LEU A 79 -10.38 -3.92 -4.96
N LEU A 80 -10.36 -3.97 -3.64
CA LEU A 80 -11.13 -3.10 -2.77
C LEU A 80 -10.20 -2.15 -2.00
N TYR A 81 -10.47 -0.85 -2.11
CA TYR A 81 -9.74 0.21 -1.42
C TYR A 81 -10.71 1.15 -0.68
N GLY A 82 -10.19 1.92 0.28
CA GLY A 82 -10.93 2.99 0.96
C GLY A 82 -12.23 2.51 1.58
N PHE A 83 -12.17 1.48 2.44
CA PHE A 83 -13.34 0.82 3.05
C PHE A 83 -14.31 0.17 2.04
N GLY A 84 -13.81 -0.18 0.85
CA GLY A 84 -14.62 -0.84 -0.20
C GLY A 84 -15.43 0.14 -1.06
N LEU A 85 -15.27 1.45 -0.84
CA LEU A 85 -15.86 2.50 -1.68
C LEU A 85 -15.23 2.55 -3.06
N ILE A 86 -13.95 2.20 -3.16
CA ILE A 86 -13.21 2.19 -4.43
C ILE A 86 -13.02 0.74 -4.85
N LYS A 87 -13.64 0.37 -5.96
CA LYS A 87 -13.56 -0.96 -6.56
C LYS A 87 -12.81 -0.87 -7.87
N GLN A 88 -11.78 -1.68 -8.03
CA GLN A 88 -11.03 -1.79 -9.27
C GLN A 88 -11.14 -3.22 -9.78
N SER A 89 -11.96 -3.41 -10.80
CA SER A 89 -12.20 -4.73 -11.40
C SER A 89 -11.26 -4.98 -12.57
N ILE A 90 -10.66 -6.15 -12.58
CA ILE A 90 -9.75 -6.66 -13.62
C ILE A 90 -10.44 -7.90 -14.21
N SER A 91 -10.65 -7.92 -15.53
CA SER A 91 -11.18 -9.11 -16.19
C SER A 91 -10.13 -10.22 -16.14
N LEU A 92 -10.54 -11.46 -15.83
CA LEU A 92 -9.59 -12.57 -15.85
C LEU A 92 -9.06 -12.84 -17.26
N ASP A 93 -9.87 -12.60 -18.28
CA ASP A 93 -9.50 -12.79 -19.69
C ASP A 93 -8.50 -11.74 -20.18
N SER A 94 -8.43 -10.59 -19.50
CA SER A 94 -7.47 -9.54 -19.87
C SER A 94 -6.13 -9.67 -19.17
N ILE A 95 -5.94 -10.70 -18.33
CA ILE A 95 -4.66 -10.96 -17.67
C ILE A 95 -3.67 -11.54 -18.66
N GLU A 96 -2.65 -10.74 -18.97
CA GLU A 96 -1.56 -11.10 -19.88
C GLU A 96 -0.45 -11.86 -19.15
N GLU A 97 -0.12 -11.44 -17.92
CA GLU A 97 0.98 -12.01 -17.14
C GLU A 97 0.64 -12.05 -15.65
N ILE A 98 1.01 -13.15 -14.98
CA ILE A 98 1.00 -13.26 -13.52
C ILE A 98 2.38 -13.71 -13.05
N SER A 99 3.01 -12.87 -12.25
CA SER A 99 4.38 -13.07 -11.78
C SER A 99 4.46 -12.98 -10.27
N VAL A 100 4.97 -14.01 -9.60
CA VAL A 100 5.21 -13.97 -8.15
C VAL A 100 6.55 -13.29 -7.90
N LEU A 101 6.50 -12.00 -7.61
CA LEU A 101 7.66 -11.12 -7.46
C LEU A 101 8.58 -11.52 -6.30
N SER A 102 8.05 -12.16 -5.26
CA SER A 102 8.89 -12.71 -4.16
C SER A 102 9.85 -13.82 -4.63
N ARG A 103 9.63 -14.39 -5.83
CA ARG A 103 10.44 -15.47 -6.40
C ARG A 103 11.38 -15.00 -7.52
N LEU A 104 11.23 -13.76 -7.99
CA LEU A 104 12.04 -13.18 -9.05
C LEU A 104 13.37 -12.64 -8.51
N ARG A 105 14.46 -12.78 -9.28
CA ARG A 105 15.78 -12.22 -8.96
C ARG A 105 15.72 -10.69 -9.12
N TYR A 106 16.01 -9.98 -8.02
CA TYR A 106 16.38 -8.55 -7.87
C TYR A 106 15.83 -7.52 -8.89
N ALA A 107 15.29 -6.41 -8.38
CA ALA A 107 15.00 -5.18 -9.13
C ALA A 107 13.97 -5.25 -10.28
N THR A 108 13.15 -6.30 -10.37
CA THR A 108 12.13 -6.41 -11.45
C THR A 108 10.94 -5.46 -11.24
N ILE A 109 10.64 -5.07 -10.01
CA ILE A 109 9.40 -4.35 -9.67
C ILE A 109 9.42 -2.89 -10.14
N THR A 110 10.53 -2.17 -9.96
CA THR A 110 10.67 -0.77 -10.37
C THR A 110 10.54 -0.58 -11.89
N ARG A 111 10.81 -1.62 -12.69
CA ARG A 111 10.63 -1.60 -14.15
C ARG A 111 9.16 -1.45 -14.54
N HIS A 112 8.24 -2.02 -13.77
CA HIS A 112 6.81 -1.99 -14.04
C HIS A 112 6.11 -0.76 -13.45
N PHE A 113 6.69 -0.13 -12.44
CA PHE A 113 6.08 0.99 -11.72
C PHE A 113 6.92 2.29 -11.82
N LYS A 114 7.32 2.67 -13.03
CA LYS A 114 8.17 3.86 -13.25
C LYS A 114 7.53 5.17 -12.76
N ALA A 115 6.24 5.38 -13.03
CA ALA A 115 5.53 6.57 -12.59
C ALA A 115 5.39 6.64 -11.07
N TYR A 116 5.12 5.49 -10.43
CA TYR A 116 5.09 5.36 -8.97
C TYR A 116 6.43 5.73 -8.35
N ALA A 117 7.52 5.16 -8.86
CA ALA A 117 8.87 5.40 -8.35
C ALA A 117 9.31 6.86 -8.55
N ALA A 118 9.04 7.45 -9.72
CA ALA A 118 9.39 8.83 -10.03
C ALA A 118 8.66 9.83 -9.14
N LEU A 119 7.35 9.63 -8.94
CA LEU A 119 6.57 10.49 -8.06
C LEU A 119 7.04 10.38 -6.61
N TRP A 120 7.23 9.16 -6.10
CA TRP A 120 7.73 8.95 -4.74
C TRP A 120 9.09 9.63 -4.54
N LEU A 121 9.97 9.57 -5.54
CA LEU A 121 11.25 10.28 -5.51
C LEU A 121 11.05 11.80 -5.39
N VAL A 122 10.13 12.40 -6.14
CA VAL A 122 9.82 13.84 -6.03
C VAL A 122 9.34 14.20 -4.63
N VAL A 123 8.41 13.42 -4.05
CA VAL A 123 7.88 13.67 -2.70
C VAL A 123 9.01 13.59 -1.66
N VAL A 124 9.92 12.63 -1.80
CA VAL A 124 11.07 12.47 -0.90
C VAL A 124 12.07 13.61 -1.05
N LEU A 125 12.36 14.05 -2.28
CA LEU A 125 13.22 15.20 -2.52
C LEU A 125 12.63 16.47 -1.90
N LEU A 126 11.31 16.66 -1.96
CA LEU A 126 10.63 17.75 -1.28
C LEU A 126 10.73 17.63 0.24
N ALA A 127 10.54 16.43 0.80
CA ALA A 127 10.69 16.19 2.24
C ALA A 127 12.13 16.44 2.73
N VAL A 128 13.14 15.96 1.99
CA VAL A 128 14.55 16.22 2.27
C VAL A 128 14.85 17.72 2.17
N GLY A 129 14.38 18.38 1.11
CA GLY A 129 14.50 19.82 0.95
C GLY A 129 13.88 20.58 2.12
N TYR A 130 12.70 20.16 2.59
CA TYR A 130 12.07 20.74 3.77
C TYR A 130 12.93 20.58 5.02
N LEU A 131 13.54 19.41 5.27
CA LEU A 131 14.43 19.21 6.42
C LEU A 131 15.74 20.01 6.33
N LEU A 132 16.20 20.32 5.13
CA LEU A 132 17.39 21.15 4.88
C LEU A 132 17.09 22.65 5.02
N LEU A 133 15.85 23.06 4.82
CA LEU A 133 15.39 24.41 5.11
C LEU A 133 15.17 24.53 6.62
N ASP A 134 15.63 25.60 7.26
CA ASP A 134 15.45 25.84 8.71
C ASP A 134 13.99 26.27 9.05
N CYS A 135 13.03 25.54 8.48
CA CYS A 135 11.61 25.73 8.66
C CYS A 135 11.17 25.01 9.95
N ASN A 136 11.03 25.77 11.04
CA ASN A 136 10.54 25.27 12.33
C ASN A 136 9.01 25.08 12.37
N ASP A 137 8.37 24.67 11.26
CA ASP A 137 6.95 24.34 11.30
C ASP A 137 6.76 22.93 11.89
N PRO A 138 5.97 22.78 12.98
CA PRO A 138 5.85 21.49 13.66
C PRO A 138 5.32 20.40 12.75
N ILE A 139 4.36 20.72 11.87
CA ILE A 139 3.69 19.72 11.02
C ILE A 139 4.66 19.16 9.99
N GLY A 140 5.43 20.01 9.30
CA GLY A 140 6.41 19.52 8.35
C GLY A 140 7.55 18.74 9.00
N LEU A 141 7.94 19.09 10.23
CA LEU A 141 8.93 18.33 11.01
C LEU A 141 8.42 16.93 11.45
N TYR A 142 7.10 16.70 11.50
CA TYR A 142 6.51 15.36 11.64
C TYR A 142 6.42 14.61 10.31
N PHE A 143 5.91 15.27 9.27
CA PHE A 143 5.59 14.59 8.02
C PHE A 143 6.81 14.27 7.17
N ALA A 144 7.85 15.12 7.18
CA ALA A 144 9.03 14.88 6.35
C ALA A 144 9.80 13.61 6.76
N PRO A 145 10.10 13.35 8.05
CA PRO A 145 10.71 12.09 8.47
C PRO A 145 9.84 10.87 8.19
N LEU A 146 8.52 10.99 8.34
CA LEU A 146 7.56 9.93 8.00
C LEU A 146 7.63 9.55 6.52
N ILE A 147 7.57 10.55 5.63
CA ILE A 147 7.65 10.35 4.18
C ILE A 147 8.97 9.68 3.80
N ILE A 148 10.10 10.20 4.28
CA ILE A 148 11.44 9.66 3.96
C ILE A 148 11.55 8.21 4.45
N SER A 149 11.13 7.95 5.68
CA SER A 149 11.17 6.60 6.28
C SER A 149 10.28 5.63 5.52
N MET A 150 9.08 6.06 5.13
CA MET A 150 8.17 5.22 4.38
C MET A 150 8.68 4.92 2.98
N TYR A 151 9.28 5.89 2.29
CA TYR A 151 9.94 5.65 1.01
C TYR A 151 11.04 4.62 1.13
N ALA A 152 11.94 4.82 2.09
CA ALA A 152 13.11 3.98 2.26
C ALA A 152 12.71 2.53 2.53
N VAL A 153 11.72 2.31 3.41
CA VAL A 153 11.18 0.97 3.67
C VAL A 153 10.54 0.38 2.42
N PHE A 154 9.69 1.14 1.72
CA PHE A 154 9.02 0.64 0.51
C PHE A 154 10.03 0.30 -0.60
N PHE A 155 11.02 1.17 -0.80
CA PHE A 155 12.10 0.96 -1.75
C PHE A 155 12.93 -0.28 -1.41
N LEU A 156 13.27 -0.48 -0.13
CA LEU A 156 13.97 -1.68 0.33
C LEU A 156 13.16 -2.94 0.09
N VAL A 157 11.87 -2.93 0.42
CA VAL A 157 10.94 -4.05 0.17
C VAL A 157 10.87 -4.41 -1.31
N LEU A 158 10.78 -3.41 -2.20
CA LEU A 158 10.65 -3.64 -3.64
C LEU A 158 11.98 -4.01 -4.31
N THR A 159 13.10 -3.54 -3.78
CA THR A 159 14.44 -3.77 -4.35
C THR A 159 15.02 -5.11 -3.88
N PHE A 160 14.76 -5.46 -2.62
CA PHE A 160 15.22 -6.67 -1.97
C PHE A 160 14.02 -7.57 -1.62
N PRO A 161 13.42 -8.26 -2.61
CA PRO A 161 12.29 -9.17 -2.38
C PRO A 161 12.64 -10.40 -1.53
N ARG A 162 13.89 -10.50 -1.03
CA ARG A 162 14.37 -11.61 -0.22
C ARG A 162 14.32 -11.28 1.27
N ARG A 163 13.82 -12.27 2.02
CA ARG A 163 13.78 -12.37 3.49
C ARG A 163 15.17 -12.23 4.12
N GLY A 164 15.66 -11.00 4.22
CA GLY A 164 17.03 -10.72 4.69
C GLY A 164 17.06 -9.75 5.85
N GLU A 165 18.08 -9.90 6.69
CA GLU A 165 18.42 -9.00 7.80
C GLU A 165 18.52 -7.54 7.36
N VAL A 166 18.87 -7.28 6.09
CA VAL A 166 18.95 -5.94 5.48
C VAL A 166 17.62 -5.17 5.59
N LEU A 167 16.47 -5.83 5.41
CA LEU A 167 15.18 -5.15 5.53
C LEU A 167 14.92 -4.74 6.98
N TYR A 168 15.28 -5.60 7.95
CA TYR A 168 15.12 -5.30 9.37
C TYR A 168 16.06 -4.18 9.82
N VAL A 169 17.32 -4.21 9.38
CA VAL A 169 18.30 -3.15 9.66
C VAL A 169 17.84 -1.83 9.04
N GLY A 170 17.41 -1.84 7.78
CA GLY A 170 16.90 -0.64 7.12
C GLY A 170 15.64 -0.08 7.80
N ALA A 171 14.71 -0.95 8.18
CA ALA A 171 13.52 -0.56 8.92
C ALA A 171 13.86 0.01 10.31
N LEU A 172 14.82 -0.57 11.01
CA LEU A 172 15.31 -0.06 12.29
C LEU A 172 15.90 1.35 12.14
N LEU A 173 16.72 1.58 11.12
CA LEU A 173 17.27 2.91 10.82
C LEU A 173 16.17 3.93 10.49
N CYS A 174 15.16 3.51 9.74
CA CYS A 174 14.00 4.36 9.42
C CYS A 174 13.21 4.71 10.68
N ILE A 175 12.93 3.74 11.55
CA ILE A 175 12.24 3.97 12.83
C ILE A 175 13.07 4.88 13.75
N ALA A 176 14.38 4.67 13.82
CA ALA A 176 15.28 5.51 14.60
C ALA A 176 15.25 6.95 14.09
N PHE A 177 15.35 7.16 12.77
CA PHE A 177 15.26 8.49 12.16
C PHE A 177 13.91 9.16 12.44
N LEU A 178 12.81 8.41 12.24
CA LEU A 178 11.44 8.83 12.47
C LEU A 178 11.19 9.30 13.91
N ILE A 179 11.78 8.63 14.90
CA ILE A 179 11.60 8.98 16.32
C ILE A 179 12.58 10.06 16.76
N VAL A 180 13.87 9.90 16.45
CA VAL A 180 14.94 10.77 16.98
C VAL A 180 14.86 12.17 16.39
N TYR A 181 14.58 12.31 15.10
CA TYR A 181 14.61 13.63 14.45
C TYR A 181 13.54 14.59 15.02
N PRO A 182 12.25 14.22 15.09
CA PRO A 182 11.22 15.06 15.71
C PRO A 182 11.46 15.24 17.21
N LEU A 183 11.94 14.21 17.92
CA LEU A 183 12.24 14.31 19.35
C LEU A 183 13.28 15.39 19.65
N VAL A 184 14.34 15.49 18.85
CA VAL A 184 15.40 16.51 19.01
C VAL A 184 14.88 17.90 18.64
N LYS A 185 14.05 18.02 17.60
CA LYS A 185 13.59 19.32 17.08
C LYS A 185 12.38 19.91 17.80
N LEU A 186 11.43 19.07 18.25
CA LEU A 186 10.15 19.49 18.81
C LEU A 186 9.93 19.02 20.26
N GLY A 187 10.82 18.19 20.79
CA GLY A 187 10.76 17.68 22.15
C GLY A 187 9.83 16.46 22.33
N PRO A 188 9.60 16.01 23.57
CA PRO A 188 9.01 14.70 23.88
C PRO A 188 7.53 14.54 23.50
N LYS A 189 6.82 15.62 23.17
CA LYS A 189 5.41 15.58 22.75
C LYS A 189 5.20 14.82 21.43
N THR A 190 6.27 14.63 20.66
CA THR A 190 6.27 13.89 19.38
C THR A 190 6.27 12.38 19.54
N LEU A 191 6.62 11.85 20.72
CA LEU A 191 6.84 10.41 20.88
C LEU A 191 5.58 9.57 20.61
N VAL A 192 4.41 10.05 21.05
CA VAL A 192 3.15 9.30 20.91
C VAL A 192 2.78 9.06 19.43
N PRO A 193 2.68 10.08 18.56
CA PRO A 193 2.39 9.85 17.15
C PRO A 193 3.52 9.08 16.43
N GLU A 194 4.79 9.32 16.76
CA GLU A 194 5.90 8.65 16.08
C GLU A 194 5.99 7.16 16.40
N VAL A 195 5.64 6.75 17.63
CA VAL A 195 5.54 5.32 17.98
C VAL A 195 4.44 4.64 17.17
N VAL A 196 3.31 5.32 16.90
CA VAL A 196 2.25 4.77 16.06
C VAL A 196 2.74 4.53 14.63
N PHE A 197 3.48 5.48 14.06
CA PHE A 197 4.08 5.32 12.73
C PHE A 197 5.22 4.29 12.71
N ALA A 198 6.01 4.17 13.78
CA ALA A 198 7.00 3.10 13.91
C ALA A 198 6.33 1.72 13.92
N LEU A 199 5.22 1.56 14.63
CA LEU A 199 4.42 0.33 14.60
C LEU A 199 3.87 0.04 13.20
N LEU A 200 3.49 1.07 12.44
CA LEU A 200 3.08 0.92 11.04
C LEU A 200 4.24 0.39 10.18
N ILE A 201 5.46 0.91 10.34
CA ILE A 201 6.66 0.40 9.65
C ILE A 201 6.90 -1.07 9.99
N ILE A 202 6.86 -1.43 11.28
CA ILE A 202 7.06 -2.82 11.74
C ILE A 202 5.99 -3.74 11.13
N TRP A 203 4.73 -3.31 11.16
CA TRP A 203 3.63 -4.06 10.57
C TRP A 203 3.85 -4.25 9.07
N LEU A 204 4.23 -3.19 8.35
CA LEU A 204 4.49 -3.23 6.92
C LEU A 204 5.61 -4.22 6.58
N VAL A 205 6.76 -4.12 7.25
CA VAL A 205 7.89 -5.04 7.11
C VAL A 205 7.45 -6.49 7.37
N LYS A 206 6.63 -6.73 8.41
CA LYS A 206 6.13 -8.05 8.75
C LYS A 206 5.18 -8.61 7.68
N VAL A 207 4.30 -7.79 7.11
CA VAL A 207 3.40 -8.17 6.01
C VAL A 207 4.22 -8.58 4.79
N PHE A 208 5.16 -7.74 4.36
CA PHE A 208 5.99 -8.03 3.19
C PHE A 208 6.97 -9.21 3.38
N GLN A 209 7.35 -9.53 4.62
CA GLN A 209 8.15 -10.71 4.94
C GLN A 209 7.33 -12.01 4.92
N ARG A 210 6.06 -11.93 5.34
CA ARG A 210 5.18 -13.10 5.45
C ARG A 210 4.44 -13.41 4.15
N ASP A 211 3.98 -12.39 3.47
CA ASP A 211 3.11 -12.51 2.30
C ASP A 211 3.95 -12.46 1.01
N GLU A 212 3.57 -13.27 0.03
CA GLU A 212 4.15 -13.23 -1.30
C GLU A 212 3.59 -12.05 -2.10
N LEU A 213 4.49 -11.33 -2.77
CA LEU A 213 4.15 -10.26 -3.70
C LEU A 213 3.82 -10.85 -5.06
N ILE A 214 2.65 -10.49 -5.60
CA ILE A 214 2.17 -10.97 -6.89
C ILE A 214 1.92 -9.77 -7.80
N LEU A 215 2.58 -9.77 -8.94
CA LEU A 215 2.32 -8.87 -10.06
C LEU A 215 1.25 -9.50 -10.94
N VAL A 216 0.21 -8.73 -11.25
CA VAL A 216 -0.75 -9.05 -12.31
C VAL A 216 -0.64 -7.96 -13.36
N VAL A 217 -0.39 -8.34 -14.61
CA VAL A 217 -0.43 -7.43 -15.76
C VAL A 217 -1.69 -7.74 -16.55
N ALA A 218 -2.56 -6.73 -16.71
CA ALA A 218 -3.81 -6.85 -17.44
C ALA A 218 -4.12 -5.56 -18.21
N ASP A 219 -4.53 -5.67 -19.47
CA ASP A 219 -4.81 -4.54 -20.37
C ASP A 219 -3.65 -3.51 -20.40
N GLY A 220 -2.41 -3.99 -20.48
CA GLY A 220 -1.20 -3.15 -20.40
C GLY A 220 -0.98 -2.43 -19.06
N LYS A 221 -1.76 -2.75 -18.01
CA LYS A 221 -1.64 -2.17 -16.66
C LYS A 221 -1.07 -3.18 -15.67
N SER A 222 -0.10 -2.76 -14.87
CA SER A 222 0.47 -3.53 -13.78
C SER A 222 -0.25 -3.27 -12.45
N TYR A 223 -0.56 -4.35 -11.74
CA TYR A 223 -1.18 -4.38 -10.42
C TYR A 223 -0.30 -5.17 -9.47
N LEU A 224 -0.17 -4.69 -8.23
CA LEU A 224 0.63 -5.35 -7.20
C LEU A 224 -0.29 -5.84 -6.09
N LEU A 225 -0.17 -7.11 -5.74
CA LEU A 225 -1.00 -7.79 -4.76
C LEU A 225 -0.10 -8.47 -3.71
N THR A 226 -0.64 -8.70 -2.53
CA THR A 226 -0.01 -9.45 -1.43
C THR A 226 -0.91 -10.62 -1.07
N ALA A 227 -0.36 -11.83 -1.02
CA ALA A 227 -1.09 -13.02 -0.62
C ALA A 227 -0.25 -13.90 0.31
N LYS A 228 -0.87 -14.52 1.31
CA LYS A 228 -0.18 -15.43 2.22
C LYS A 228 0.43 -16.65 1.51
N ASN A 229 -0.21 -17.09 0.43
CA ASN A 229 0.23 -18.23 -0.37
C ASN A 229 -0.04 -17.94 -1.85
N GLY A 230 1.01 -17.62 -2.60
CA GLY A 230 0.94 -17.29 -4.02
C GLY A 230 0.57 -18.50 -4.88
N ASP A 231 0.95 -19.72 -4.50
CA ASP A 231 0.55 -20.92 -5.25
C ASP A 231 -0.95 -21.20 -5.12
N GLU A 232 -1.52 -20.97 -3.94
CA GLU A 232 -2.97 -21.05 -3.72
C GLU A 232 -3.70 -19.96 -4.51
N PHE A 233 -3.18 -18.73 -4.49
CA PHE A 233 -3.72 -17.62 -5.29
C PHE A 233 -3.72 -17.94 -6.79
N LEU A 234 -2.59 -18.44 -7.33
CA LEU A 234 -2.48 -18.84 -8.74
C LEU A 234 -3.44 -19.96 -9.10
N ARG A 235 -3.63 -20.95 -8.21
CA ARG A 235 -4.61 -22.03 -8.41
C ARG A 235 -6.03 -21.52 -8.44
N LEU A 236 -6.40 -20.59 -7.55
CA LEU A 236 -7.74 -20.00 -7.51
C LEU A 236 -8.02 -19.16 -8.75
N LEU A 237 -7.03 -18.37 -9.20
CA LEU A 237 -7.09 -17.63 -10.46
C LEU A 237 -7.29 -18.53 -11.67
N ARG A 238 -6.48 -19.59 -11.80
CA ARG A 238 -6.61 -20.56 -12.90
C ARG A 238 -7.95 -21.28 -12.90
N ARG A 239 -8.45 -21.68 -11.72
CA ARG A 239 -9.77 -22.31 -11.60
C ARG A 239 -10.89 -21.37 -12.04
N ALA A 240 -10.82 -20.10 -11.66
CA ALA A 240 -11.81 -19.10 -12.07
C ALA A 240 -11.73 -18.75 -13.55
N GLY A 241 -10.54 -18.77 -14.17
CA GLY A 241 -10.38 -18.63 -15.62
C GLY A 241 -10.93 -19.85 -16.38
N ASN A 242 -10.62 -21.06 -15.94
CA ASN A 242 -11.07 -22.29 -16.60
C ASN A 242 -12.58 -22.54 -16.43
N ALA A 243 -13.20 -22.04 -15.35
CA ALA A 243 -14.65 -22.13 -15.18
C ALA A 243 -15.46 -21.27 -16.17
N GLN A 244 -14.79 -20.40 -16.95
CA GLN A 244 -15.40 -19.55 -17.97
C GLN A 244 -15.22 -20.11 -19.40
N THR A 245 -14.40 -21.15 -19.58
CA THR A 245 -14.23 -21.82 -20.87
C THR A 245 -15.25 -22.96 -20.95
N PRO A 246 -16.25 -22.91 -21.88
CA PRO A 246 -17.27 -23.94 -22.03
C PRO A 246 -16.70 -25.28 -22.52
#